data_AF-A0A820T9H0-F1
#
_entry.id   AF-A0A820T9H0-F1
#
_cell.length_a   1.000
_cell.length_b   1.000
_cell.length_c   1.000
_cell.angle_alpha   90.00
_cell.angle_beta   90.00
_cell.angle_gamma   90.00
#
_symmetry.space_group_name_H-M   'P 1'
#
loop_
_entity.id
_entity.type
_entity.pdbx_description
1 polymer ?
#
loop_
_entity_poly.entity_id
_entity_poly.type
_entity_poly.pdbx_seq_one_letter_code
_entity_poly.pdbx_strand_id
1 'polypeptide(L)'
;EQGMNMVNAAKQQGVRHFIWSSLPDTKAISNGQLDLPHYRSKARVESYIRSQQNPSLFPYTTFIYVGFYYQNFQTFFQPTPDFEFRVSLQPTGRLPLYDVRDTGPVVSQCFEHPERWGQGNIVPLVAKRLTMDEVCETIRCVTGNKYIRYIPLTYEQCAGQTKESIDNMRWYNEYGDVEERHAEKTTEVYNQMKTLAEWIQETKWLIDEKK
;
A
#
# COMPACT_ATOMS: atom_id res chain seq x y z
N GLU A 1 -11.56 2.26 -17.59
CA GLU A 1 -11.20 2.07 -19.01
C GLU A 1 -9.72 2.34 -19.29
N GLN A 2 -9.16 3.45 -18.78
CA GLN A 2 -7.75 3.81 -18.97
C GLN A 2 -6.75 2.65 -18.83
N GLY A 3 -6.81 1.88 -17.73
CA GLY A 3 -5.90 0.74 -17.54
C GLY A 3 -6.03 -0.36 -18.61
N MET A 4 -7.26 -0.69 -19.06
CA MET A 4 -7.46 -1.66 -20.14
C MET A 4 -6.92 -1.13 -21.48
N ASN A 5 -7.07 0.17 -21.75
CA ASN A 5 -6.53 0.79 -22.94
C ASN A 5 -4.99 0.74 -22.97
N MET A 6 -4.33 0.93 -21.82
CA MET A 6 -2.87 0.77 -21.70
C MET A 6 -2.43 -0.66 -22.00
N VAL A 7 -3.16 -1.65 -21.47
CA VAL A 7 -2.88 -3.08 -21.74
C VAL A 7 -3.00 -3.39 -23.23
N ASN A 8 -4.05 -2.89 -23.89
CA ASN A 8 -4.25 -3.08 -25.33
C ASN A 8 -3.16 -2.40 -26.16
N ALA A 9 -2.79 -1.17 -25.82
CA ALA A 9 -1.71 -0.46 -26.50
C ALA A 9 -0.36 -1.17 -26.32
N ALA A 10 -0.02 -1.60 -25.10
CA ALA A 10 1.20 -2.34 -24.82
C ALA A 10 1.28 -3.65 -25.60
N LYS A 11 0.16 -4.37 -25.72
CA LYS A 11 0.04 -5.59 -26.52
C LYS A 11 0.27 -5.31 -28.00
N GLN A 12 -0.37 -4.28 -28.55
CA GLN A 12 -0.23 -3.89 -29.96
C GLN A 12 1.20 -3.49 -30.32
N GLN A 13 1.94 -2.91 -29.38
CA GLN A 13 3.33 -2.50 -29.56
C GLN A 13 4.37 -3.58 -29.21
N GLY A 14 3.94 -4.80 -28.85
CA GLY A 14 4.85 -5.90 -28.53
C GLY A 14 5.69 -5.68 -27.27
N VAL A 15 5.15 -4.98 -26.26
CA VAL A 15 5.83 -4.78 -24.97
C VAL A 15 6.15 -6.13 -24.33
N ARG A 16 7.42 -6.36 -23.99
CA ARG A 16 7.89 -7.65 -23.47
C ARG A 16 7.59 -7.88 -21.98
N HIS A 17 7.60 -6.81 -21.19
CA HIS A 17 7.32 -6.87 -19.75
C HIS A 17 6.33 -5.77 -19.37
N PHE A 18 5.16 -6.17 -18.89
CA PHE A 18 4.14 -5.24 -18.41
C PHE A 18 4.01 -5.33 -16.88
N ILE A 19 4.32 -4.24 -16.19
CA ILE A 19 4.18 -4.14 -14.73
C ILE A 19 2.95 -3.29 -14.41
N TRP A 20 2.05 -3.82 -13.58
CA TRP A 20 0.80 -3.17 -13.21
C TRP A 20 0.73 -2.94 -11.71
N SER A 21 0.49 -1.69 -11.28
CA SER A 21 0.18 -1.39 -9.88
C SER A 21 -1.27 -1.79 -9.60
N SER A 22 -1.42 -2.76 -8.71
CA SER A 22 -2.69 -3.39 -8.39
C SER A 22 -2.98 -3.36 -6.89
N LEU A 23 -4.16 -3.83 -6.54
CA LEU A 23 -4.62 -4.07 -5.18
C LEU A 23 -5.53 -5.31 -5.18
N PRO A 24 -5.69 -6.01 -4.04
CA PRO A 24 -6.57 -7.17 -3.94
C PRO A 24 -8.01 -6.90 -4.38
N ASP A 25 -8.67 -7.90 -4.96
CA ASP A 25 -10.11 -7.84 -5.22
C ASP A 25 -10.87 -8.02 -3.89
N THR A 26 -11.11 -6.90 -3.20
CA THR A 26 -11.76 -6.91 -1.88
C THR A 26 -13.16 -7.49 -1.95
N LYS A 27 -13.87 -7.28 -3.05
CA LYS A 27 -15.24 -7.79 -3.22
C LYS A 27 -15.24 -9.30 -3.32
N ALA A 28 -14.34 -9.87 -4.12
CA ALA A 28 -14.22 -11.32 -4.24
C ALA A 28 -13.80 -11.95 -2.90
N ILE A 29 -12.77 -11.38 -2.25
CA ILE A 29 -12.23 -11.93 -0.99
C ILE A 29 -13.24 -11.82 0.16
N SER A 30 -13.98 -10.72 0.24
CA SER A 30 -14.99 -10.48 1.27
C SER A 30 -16.34 -11.13 0.99
N ASN A 31 -16.47 -11.95 -0.07
CA ASN A 31 -17.75 -12.51 -0.52
C ASN A 31 -18.84 -11.43 -0.71
N GLY A 32 -18.44 -10.25 -1.21
CA GLY A 32 -19.33 -9.13 -1.49
C GLY A 32 -19.57 -8.18 -0.31
N GLN A 33 -19.00 -8.42 0.87
CA GLN A 33 -19.21 -7.55 2.04
C GLN A 33 -18.50 -6.20 1.94
N LEU A 34 -17.36 -6.13 1.25
CA LEU A 34 -16.56 -4.92 1.04
C LEU A 34 -16.18 -4.75 -0.44
N ASP A 35 -16.75 -3.74 -1.08
CA ASP A 35 -16.42 -3.33 -2.46
C ASP A 35 -15.80 -1.94 -2.43
N LEU A 36 -14.47 -1.86 -2.34
CA LEU A 36 -13.71 -0.61 -2.34
C LEU A 36 -13.46 -0.17 -3.79
N PRO A 37 -14.05 0.95 -4.28
CA PRO A 37 -13.90 1.40 -5.67
C PRO A 37 -12.45 1.52 -6.16
N HIS A 38 -11.55 2.07 -5.32
CA HIS A 38 -10.13 2.23 -5.66
C HIS A 38 -9.33 0.93 -5.70
N TYR A 39 -9.78 -0.13 -5.01
CA TYR A 39 -9.24 -1.49 -5.13
C TYR A 39 -9.83 -2.19 -6.36
N ARG A 40 -11.17 -2.21 -6.48
CA ARG A 40 -11.90 -2.85 -7.58
C ARG A 40 -11.43 -2.39 -8.95
N SER A 41 -11.22 -1.09 -9.12
CA SER A 41 -10.76 -0.53 -10.40
C SER A 41 -9.40 -1.09 -10.83
N LYS A 42 -8.48 -1.32 -9.88
CA LYS A 42 -7.16 -1.92 -10.13
C LYS A 42 -7.23 -3.42 -10.35
N ALA A 43 -7.94 -4.12 -9.47
CA ALA A 43 -8.17 -5.57 -9.57
C ALA A 43 -8.82 -5.95 -10.90
N ARG A 44 -9.78 -5.17 -11.39
CA ARG A 44 -10.43 -5.40 -12.69
C ARG A 44 -9.44 -5.33 -13.86
N VAL A 45 -8.46 -4.41 -13.81
CA VAL A 45 -7.42 -4.32 -14.85
C VAL A 45 -6.45 -5.49 -14.72
N GLU A 46 -6.10 -5.91 -13.51
CA GLU A 46 -5.32 -7.13 -13.30
C GLU A 46 -6.01 -8.37 -13.84
N SER A 47 -7.30 -8.58 -13.55
CA SER A 47 -8.06 -9.71 -14.12
C SER A 47 -8.08 -9.64 -15.64
N TYR A 48 -8.18 -8.43 -16.21
CA TYR A 48 -8.07 -8.24 -17.65
C TYR A 48 -6.70 -8.65 -18.18
N ILE A 49 -5.60 -8.20 -17.56
CA ILE A 49 -4.23 -8.60 -17.93
C ILE A 49 -4.09 -10.12 -17.88
N ARG A 50 -4.53 -10.76 -16.79
CA ARG A 50 -4.51 -12.22 -16.63
C ARG A 50 -5.33 -12.93 -17.71
N SER A 51 -6.50 -12.41 -18.08
CA SER A 51 -7.29 -12.96 -19.20
C SER A 51 -6.64 -12.80 -20.58
N GLN A 52 -5.73 -11.83 -20.72
CA GLN A 52 -5.00 -11.53 -21.95
C GLN A 52 -3.62 -12.21 -21.99
N GLN A 53 -3.19 -12.89 -20.92
CA GLN A 53 -1.87 -13.54 -20.85
C GLN A 53 -1.78 -14.64 -21.91
N ASN A 54 -1.13 -14.28 -23.00
CA ASN A 54 -0.62 -15.20 -24.00
C ASN A 54 0.91 -15.11 -23.92
N PRO A 55 1.63 -16.20 -23.60
CA PRO A 55 3.10 -16.21 -23.50
C PRO A 55 3.80 -15.62 -24.73
N SER A 56 3.16 -15.66 -25.90
CA SER A 56 3.68 -15.11 -27.15
C SER A 56 3.53 -13.58 -27.29
N LEU A 57 2.71 -12.92 -26.45
CA LEU A 57 2.36 -11.49 -26.57
C LEU A 57 2.74 -10.66 -25.33
N PHE A 58 2.76 -11.27 -24.14
CA PHE A 58 3.32 -10.68 -22.92
C PHE A 58 4.22 -11.70 -22.23
N PRO A 59 5.49 -11.83 -22.66
CA PRO A 59 6.44 -12.79 -22.07
C PRO A 59 6.54 -12.67 -20.54
N TYR A 60 6.49 -11.44 -20.03
CA TYR A 60 6.54 -11.16 -18.60
C TYR A 60 5.43 -10.19 -18.18
N THR A 61 4.82 -10.50 -17.04
CA THR A 61 3.88 -9.61 -16.35
C THR A 61 4.17 -9.64 -14.86
N THR A 62 4.06 -8.51 -14.19
CA THR A 62 4.24 -8.41 -12.72
C THR A 62 3.15 -7.52 -12.15
N PHE A 63 2.60 -7.91 -11.02
CA PHE A 63 1.62 -7.13 -10.28
C PHE A 63 2.26 -6.58 -9.02
N ILE A 64 2.29 -5.26 -8.90
CA ILE A 64 2.82 -4.57 -7.72
C ILE A 64 1.64 -4.28 -6.80
N TYR A 65 1.61 -4.91 -5.63
CA TYR A 65 0.59 -4.64 -4.62
C TYR A 65 1.13 -3.58 -3.67
N VAL A 66 0.42 -2.46 -3.57
CA VAL A 66 0.93 -1.28 -2.87
C VAL A 66 0.39 -1.23 -1.45
N GLY A 67 1.29 -1.13 -0.48
CA GLY A 67 0.94 -0.89 0.91
C GLY A 67 0.45 0.53 1.18
N PHE A 68 0.27 0.86 2.46
CA PHE A 68 -0.12 2.16 2.95
C PHE A 68 1.09 3.12 2.99
N TYR A 69 1.01 4.25 2.29
CA TYR A 69 2.16 5.16 2.15
C TYR A 69 2.41 5.96 3.44
N TYR A 70 3.66 6.18 3.82
CA TYR A 70 3.99 7.12 4.89
C TYR A 70 3.44 8.53 4.60
N GLN A 71 3.45 8.94 3.34
CA GLN A 71 2.91 10.22 2.85
C GLN A 71 1.41 10.41 3.16
N ASN A 72 0.66 9.32 3.39
CA ASN A 72 -0.74 9.42 3.79
C ASN A 72 -0.88 10.14 5.16
N PHE A 73 0.12 10.04 6.05
CA PHE A 73 0.12 10.75 7.33
C PHE A 73 0.33 12.27 7.20
N GLN A 74 0.74 12.75 6.02
CA GLN A 74 0.85 14.19 5.71
C GLN A 74 -0.38 14.73 4.98
N THR A 75 -1.32 13.87 4.61
CA THR A 75 -2.46 14.23 3.74
C THR A 75 -3.78 13.74 4.35
N PHE A 76 -4.16 12.50 4.08
CA PHE A 76 -5.47 11.94 4.43
C PHE A 76 -5.58 11.48 5.89
N PHE A 77 -4.44 11.19 6.53
CA PHE A 77 -4.35 10.61 7.88
C PHE A 77 -3.46 11.44 8.79
N GLN A 78 -3.57 12.76 8.69
CA GLN A 78 -2.86 13.69 9.57
C GLN A 78 -3.38 13.57 11.01
N PRO A 79 -2.50 13.76 12.02
CA PRO A 79 -2.95 13.92 13.39
C PRO A 79 -3.76 15.21 13.53
N THR A 80 -4.60 15.27 14.55
CA THR A 80 -5.26 16.53 14.95
C THR A 80 -4.24 17.57 15.43
N PRO A 81 -4.64 18.84 15.60
CA PRO A 81 -3.77 19.85 16.23
C PRO A 81 -3.26 19.47 17.62
N ASP A 82 -3.97 18.57 18.32
CA ASP A 82 -3.59 18.03 19.63
C ASP A 82 -2.72 16.76 19.53
N PHE A 83 -2.15 16.49 18.35
CA PHE A 83 -1.27 15.35 18.07
C PHE A 83 -1.94 13.97 18.18
N GLU A 84 -3.24 13.89 17.88
CA GLU A 84 -4.00 12.63 17.95
C GLU A 84 -4.22 12.02 16.57
N PHE A 85 -3.81 10.77 16.38
CA PHE A 85 -4.28 9.96 15.26
C PHE A 85 -5.62 9.34 15.62
N ARG A 86 -6.70 9.81 14.97
CA ARG A 86 -8.07 9.37 15.23
C ARG A 86 -8.60 8.56 14.04
N VAL A 87 -8.45 7.25 14.12
CA VAL A 87 -8.79 6.33 13.01
C VAL A 87 -9.55 5.11 13.54
N SER A 88 -10.35 4.48 12.68
CA SER A 88 -11.13 3.28 13.02
C SER A 88 -10.41 1.96 12.77
N LEU A 89 -9.08 1.98 12.74
CA LEU A 89 -8.30 0.75 12.83
C LEU A 89 -8.47 0.17 14.24
N GLN A 90 -8.41 -1.15 14.43
CA GLN A 90 -8.37 -1.73 15.77
C GLN A 90 -6.95 -1.61 16.35
N PRO A 91 -6.77 -1.59 17.69
CA PRO A 91 -5.43 -1.54 18.30
C PRO A 91 -4.49 -2.67 17.85
N THR A 92 -5.05 -3.84 17.54
CA THR A 92 -4.34 -5.00 17.01
C THR A 92 -4.17 -4.98 15.49
N GLY A 93 -4.91 -4.11 14.79
CA GLY A 93 -4.83 -3.97 13.33
C GLY A 93 -3.47 -3.44 12.91
N ARG A 94 -2.88 -4.04 11.87
CA ARG A 94 -1.57 -3.67 11.36
C ARG A 94 -1.68 -3.14 9.93
N LEU A 95 -1.13 -1.95 9.69
CA LEU A 95 -1.04 -1.36 8.36
C LEU A 95 0.26 -1.79 7.67
N PRO A 96 0.23 -2.22 6.41
CA PRO A 96 1.43 -2.54 5.64
C PRO A 96 2.09 -1.26 5.11
N LEU A 97 2.98 -0.66 5.89
CA LEU A 97 3.48 0.68 5.61
C LEU A 97 4.77 0.67 4.77
N TYR A 98 4.92 1.66 3.90
CA TYR A 98 6.18 1.93 3.18
C TYR A 98 6.29 3.38 2.67
N ASP A 99 7.48 3.79 2.24
CA ASP A 99 7.69 5.07 1.54
C ASP A 99 7.39 4.90 0.04
N VAL A 100 6.46 5.69 -0.50
CA VAL A 100 6.09 5.62 -1.93
C VAL A 100 7.30 5.70 -2.88
N ARG A 101 8.39 6.35 -2.45
CA ARG A 101 9.64 6.51 -3.22
C ARG A 101 10.37 5.19 -3.45
N ASP A 102 10.15 4.17 -2.62
CA ASP A 102 10.74 2.84 -2.79
C ASP A 102 10.06 2.03 -3.91
N THR A 103 8.92 2.50 -4.43
CA THR A 103 8.26 1.90 -5.61
C THR A 103 9.22 1.84 -6.80
N GLY A 104 10.01 2.88 -7.02
CA GLY A 104 10.94 2.98 -8.16
C GLY A 104 12.01 1.87 -8.14
N PRO A 105 12.83 1.79 -7.07
CA PRO A 105 13.82 0.72 -6.92
C PRO A 105 13.24 -0.69 -7.07
N VAL A 106 12.09 -0.98 -6.43
CA VAL A 106 11.44 -2.30 -6.54
C VAL A 106 11.00 -2.61 -7.97
N VAL A 107 10.39 -1.65 -8.66
CA VAL A 107 9.98 -1.80 -10.05
C VAL A 107 11.19 -1.99 -10.97
N SER A 108 12.31 -1.30 -10.70
CA SER A 108 13.58 -1.51 -11.43
C SER A 108 14.06 -2.96 -11.31
N GLN A 109 14.07 -3.49 -10.09
CA GLN A 109 14.44 -4.89 -9.83
C GLN A 109 13.53 -5.89 -10.55
N CYS A 110 12.24 -5.59 -10.67
CA CYS A 110 11.33 -6.41 -11.46
C CYS A 110 11.70 -6.42 -12.94
N PHE A 111 12.04 -5.27 -13.53
CA PHE A 111 12.47 -5.17 -14.93
C PHE A 111 13.85 -5.80 -15.19
N GLU A 112 14.76 -5.73 -14.22
CA GLU A 112 16.12 -6.32 -14.32
C GLU A 112 16.10 -7.84 -14.21
N HIS A 113 15.12 -8.40 -13.48
CA HIS A 113 14.97 -9.84 -13.22
C HIS A 113 13.57 -10.37 -13.60
N PRO A 114 13.13 -10.19 -14.87
CA PRO A 114 11.78 -10.54 -15.31
C PRO A 114 11.50 -12.05 -15.24
N GLU A 115 12.53 -12.89 -15.32
CA GLU A 115 12.41 -14.34 -15.13
C GLU A 115 12.03 -14.74 -13.70
N ARG A 116 12.42 -13.93 -12.70
CA ARG A 116 12.12 -14.18 -11.28
C ARG A 116 10.82 -13.49 -10.86
N TRP A 117 10.61 -12.26 -11.31
CA TRP A 117 9.51 -11.41 -10.84
C TRP A 117 8.37 -11.26 -11.86
N GLY A 118 8.52 -11.82 -13.05
CA GLY A 118 7.49 -11.86 -14.10
C GLY A 118 6.50 -13.03 -13.92
N GLN A 119 6.01 -13.54 -15.06
CA GLN A 119 5.00 -14.62 -15.15
C GLN A 119 3.75 -14.46 -14.27
N GLY A 120 3.30 -13.23 -14.03
CA GLY A 120 2.10 -12.93 -13.26
C GLY A 120 2.29 -12.99 -11.75
N ASN A 121 3.54 -12.96 -11.28
CA ASN A 121 3.87 -12.83 -9.87
C ASN A 121 3.30 -11.54 -9.27
N ILE A 122 2.92 -11.64 -8.00
CA ILE A 122 2.58 -10.51 -7.14
C ILE A 122 3.82 -10.16 -6.30
N VAL A 123 4.23 -8.91 -6.35
CA VAL A 123 5.30 -8.31 -5.54
C VAL A 123 4.67 -7.23 -4.64
N PRO A 124 4.63 -7.43 -3.32
CA PRO A 124 4.12 -6.42 -2.41
C PRO A 124 5.15 -5.30 -2.16
N LEU A 125 4.65 -4.13 -1.79
CA LEU A 125 5.44 -2.97 -1.37
C LEU A 125 5.14 -2.67 0.09
N VAL A 126 5.86 -3.34 0.98
CA VAL A 126 5.69 -3.23 2.43
C VAL A 126 7.06 -3.21 3.09
N ALA A 127 7.43 -2.08 3.70
CA ALA A 127 8.64 -2.00 4.50
C ALA A 127 8.41 -2.64 5.87
N LYS A 128 7.29 -2.31 6.53
CA LYS A 128 6.93 -2.86 7.82
C LYS A 128 5.43 -2.81 8.07
N ARG A 129 4.89 -3.86 8.69
CA ARG A 129 3.53 -3.85 9.21
C ARG A 129 3.54 -3.29 10.61
N LEU A 130 2.79 -2.22 10.89
CA LEU A 130 2.76 -1.59 12.21
C LEU A 130 1.32 -1.37 12.69
N THR A 131 1.10 -1.50 14.01
CA THR A 131 -0.10 -0.94 14.64
C THR A 131 0.01 0.58 14.74
N MET A 132 -1.12 1.25 14.96
CA MET A 132 -1.10 2.71 15.18
C MET A 132 -0.34 3.12 16.44
N ASP A 133 -0.31 2.27 17.48
CA ASP A 133 0.51 2.49 18.67
C ASP A 133 2.01 2.44 18.34
N GLU A 134 2.45 1.47 17.53
CA GLU A 134 3.84 1.37 17.08
C GLU A 134 4.23 2.54 16.16
N VAL A 135 3.31 3.01 15.30
CA VAL A 135 3.49 4.25 14.51
C VAL A 135 3.69 5.44 15.44
N CYS A 136 2.80 5.64 16.41
CA CYS A 136 2.89 6.74 17.37
C CYS A 136 4.17 6.66 18.22
N GLU A 137 4.57 5.47 18.65
CA GLU A 137 5.84 5.25 19.35
C GLU A 137 7.04 5.62 18.49
N THR A 138 7.05 5.22 17.22
CA THR A 138 8.14 5.57 16.28
C THR A 138 8.24 7.08 16.11
N ILE A 139 7.12 7.78 15.93
CA ILE A 139 7.09 9.24 15.82
C ILE A 139 7.60 9.89 17.11
N ARG A 140 7.16 9.43 18.28
CA ARG A 140 7.63 9.94 19.59
C ARG A 140 9.14 9.78 19.74
N CYS A 141 9.68 8.60 19.44
CA CYS A 141 11.10 8.32 19.52
C CYS A 141 11.94 9.24 18.62
N VAL A 142 11.49 9.46 17.38
CA VAL A 142 12.25 10.27 16.40
C VAL A 142 12.13 11.77 16.65
N THR A 143 10.93 12.24 16.99
CA THR A 143 10.62 13.68 17.09
C THR A 143 10.81 14.25 18.50
N GLY A 144 10.79 13.40 19.53
CA GLY A 144 10.70 13.81 20.93
C GLY A 144 9.33 14.37 21.33
N ASN A 145 8.33 14.38 20.44
CA ASN A 145 7.00 14.91 20.72
C ASN A 145 6.15 13.92 21.52
N LYS A 146 6.23 13.98 22.85
CA LYS A 146 5.49 13.11 23.78
C LYS A 146 3.96 13.17 23.70
N TYR A 147 3.38 14.15 22.98
CA TYR A 147 1.93 14.33 22.87
C TYR A 147 1.30 13.44 21.80
N ILE A 148 2.10 12.90 20.88
CA ILE A 148 1.63 12.01 19.82
C ILE A 148 0.96 10.78 20.43
N ARG A 149 -0.32 10.57 20.10
CA ARG A 149 -1.10 9.44 20.59
C ARG A 149 -2.09 8.91 19.57
N TYR A 150 -2.41 7.65 19.73
CA TYR A 150 -3.43 6.97 18.97
C TYR A 150 -4.76 6.96 19.74
N ILE A 151 -5.85 7.33 19.08
CA ILE A 151 -7.21 7.25 19.60
C ILE A 151 -8.04 6.36 18.66
N PRO A 152 -8.29 5.08 19.02
CA PRO A 152 -9.14 4.20 18.23
C PRO A 152 -10.57 4.74 18.21
N LEU A 153 -11.17 4.78 17.03
CA LEU A 153 -12.56 5.15 16.83
C LEU A 153 -13.40 3.93 16.41
N THR A 154 -14.70 3.95 16.73
CA THR A 154 -15.66 3.11 16.03
C THR A 154 -15.90 3.67 14.61
N TYR A 155 -16.48 2.87 13.71
CA TYR A 155 -16.79 3.33 12.36
C TYR A 155 -17.79 4.52 12.37
N GLU A 156 -18.71 4.55 13.33
CA GLU A 156 -19.69 5.62 13.51
C GLU A 156 -19.05 6.93 14.02
N GLN A 157 -17.93 6.82 14.73
CA GLN A 157 -17.20 7.97 15.28
C GLN A 157 -16.29 8.66 14.25
N CYS A 158 -16.07 8.07 13.07
CA CYS A 158 -15.29 8.64 11.98
C CYS A 158 -16.03 9.75 11.20
N ALA A 159 -16.69 10.67 11.92
CA ALA A 159 -17.40 11.79 11.31
C ALA A 159 -16.44 12.64 10.46
N GLY A 160 -16.86 12.96 9.23
CA GLY A 160 -16.06 13.74 8.27
C GLY A 160 -15.08 12.92 7.42
N GLN A 161 -14.90 11.63 7.69
CA GLN A 161 -14.17 10.73 6.79
C GLN A 161 -15.09 10.21 5.68
N THR A 162 -14.51 9.89 4.52
CA THR A 162 -15.28 9.28 3.43
C THR A 162 -15.64 7.84 3.78
N LYS A 163 -16.76 7.34 3.23
CA LYS A 163 -17.13 5.93 3.36
C LYS A 163 -15.99 4.99 2.93
N GLU A 164 -15.32 5.33 1.83
CA GLU A 164 -14.24 4.52 1.28
C GLU A 164 -13.01 4.46 2.22
N SER A 165 -12.70 5.55 2.92
CA SER A 165 -11.64 5.57 3.95
C SER A 165 -12.00 4.67 5.15
N ILE A 166 -13.26 4.71 5.60
CA ILE A 166 -13.75 3.88 6.72
C ILE A 166 -13.76 2.40 6.30
N ASP A 167 -14.29 2.08 5.12
CA ASP A 167 -14.29 0.73 4.57
C ASP A 167 -12.86 0.19 4.38
N ASN A 168 -11.89 1.06 4.08
CA ASN A 168 -10.48 0.69 3.97
C ASN A 168 -9.89 0.31 5.34
N MET A 169 -10.21 1.04 6.42
CA MET A 169 -9.84 0.63 7.78
C MET A 169 -10.52 -0.69 8.16
N ARG A 170 -11.80 -0.84 7.80
CA ARG A 170 -12.56 -2.07 8.01
C ARG A 170 -11.95 -3.26 7.29
N TRP A 171 -11.48 -3.06 6.06
CA TRP A 171 -10.74 -4.08 5.30
C TRP A 171 -9.52 -4.57 6.07
N TYR A 172 -8.67 -3.66 6.57
CA TYR A 172 -7.51 -4.05 7.38
C TYR A 172 -7.87 -4.74 8.71
N ASN A 173 -8.98 -4.35 9.34
CA ASN A 173 -9.44 -4.99 10.57
C ASN A 173 -9.94 -6.43 10.36
N GLU A 174 -10.71 -6.66 9.29
CA GLU A 174 -11.44 -7.92 9.07
C GLU A 174 -10.67 -8.93 8.21
N TYR A 175 -9.90 -8.45 7.23
CA TYR A 175 -9.21 -9.28 6.25
C TYR A 175 -7.68 -9.17 6.34
N GLY A 176 -7.20 -8.18 7.11
CA GLY A 176 -5.79 -7.91 7.25
C GLY A 176 -5.14 -7.42 5.96
N ASP A 177 -3.83 -7.45 5.98
CA ASP A 177 -3.05 -7.29 4.77
C ASP A 177 -2.97 -8.63 4.02
N VAL A 178 -3.74 -8.78 2.94
CA VAL A 178 -3.72 -9.98 2.10
C VAL A 178 -2.33 -10.22 1.47
N GLU A 179 -1.46 -9.22 1.49
CA GLU A 179 -0.05 -9.33 1.09
C GLU A 179 0.81 -10.07 2.12
N GLU A 180 0.30 -10.43 3.30
CA GLU A 180 1.05 -11.19 4.31
C GLU A 180 1.52 -12.56 3.79
N ARG A 181 0.74 -13.19 2.89
CA ARG A 181 1.12 -14.42 2.18
C ARG A 181 2.28 -14.23 1.19
N HIS A 182 2.62 -12.98 0.89
CA HIS A 182 3.71 -12.59 -0.01
C HIS A 182 4.72 -11.66 0.68
N ALA A 183 4.61 -11.45 1.99
CA ALA A 183 5.37 -10.45 2.75
C ALA A 183 6.89 -10.59 2.59
N GLU A 184 7.38 -11.82 2.50
CA GLU A 184 8.80 -12.14 2.33
C GLU A 184 9.33 -11.65 0.97
N LYS A 185 8.47 -11.56 -0.04
CA LYS A 185 8.86 -11.16 -1.40
C LYS A 185 9.32 -9.72 -1.48
N THR A 186 8.79 -8.79 -0.67
CA THR A 186 9.25 -7.39 -0.73
C THR A 186 10.75 -7.32 -0.45
N THR A 187 11.19 -7.94 0.65
CA THR A 187 12.60 -7.94 1.09
C THR A 187 13.50 -8.76 0.16
N GLU A 188 12.96 -9.79 -0.50
CA GLU A 188 13.70 -10.53 -1.52
C GLU A 188 13.97 -9.72 -2.79
N VAL A 189 13.01 -8.88 -3.20
CA VAL A 189 13.16 -8.00 -4.37
C VAL A 189 14.05 -6.80 -4.02
N TYR A 190 13.82 -6.20 -2.86
CA TYR A 190 14.53 -5.01 -2.41
C TYR A 190 14.58 -4.95 -0.87
N ASN A 191 15.77 -5.14 -0.30
CA ASN A 191 16.00 -5.18 1.14
C ASN A 191 16.35 -3.82 1.77
N GLN A 192 16.34 -2.74 0.98
CA GLN A 192 16.67 -1.38 1.41
C GLN A 192 15.42 -0.47 1.48
N MET A 193 14.24 -1.06 1.69
CA MET A 193 13.00 -0.31 1.91
C MET A 193 13.18 0.63 3.10
N LYS A 194 12.83 1.89 2.92
CA LYS A 194 12.98 2.92 3.95
C LYS A 194 12.06 2.63 5.11
N THR A 195 12.59 2.72 6.31
CA THR A 195 11.81 2.61 7.54
C THR A 195 11.02 3.89 7.80
N LEU A 196 9.96 3.78 8.60
CA LEU A 196 9.19 4.95 9.03
C LEU A 196 10.09 5.96 9.77
N ALA A 197 11.04 5.50 10.60
CA ALA A 197 11.93 6.37 11.34
C ALA A 197 12.84 7.19 10.41
N GLU A 198 13.47 6.55 9.42
CA GLU A 198 14.30 7.23 8.41
C GLU A 198 13.48 8.23 7.60
N TRP A 199 12.25 7.86 7.22
CA TRP A 199 11.36 8.75 6.50
C TRP A 199 11.00 10.01 7.31
N ILE A 200 10.69 9.87 8.61
CA ILE A 200 10.41 11.01 9.50
C ILE A 200 11.65 11.91 9.60
N GLN A 201 12.84 11.33 9.82
CA GLN A 201 14.10 12.07 9.96
C GLN A 201 14.47 12.84 8.68
N GLU A 202 14.24 12.25 7.52
CA GLU A 202 14.55 12.85 6.23
C GLU A 202 13.56 13.96 5.87
N THR A 203 12.27 13.73 6.08
CA THR A 203 11.21 14.70 5.72
C THR A 203 11.03 15.81 6.76
N LYS A 204 11.67 15.68 7.92
CA LYS A 204 11.49 16.57 9.09
C LYS A 204 10.03 16.65 9.56
N TRP A 205 9.21 15.66 9.21
CA TRP A 205 7.80 15.66 9.55
C TRP A 205 7.62 15.58 11.06
N LEU A 206 6.90 16.55 11.63
CA LEU A 206 6.64 16.69 13.07
C LEU A 206 7.90 16.87 13.94
N ILE A 207 9.06 17.17 13.36
CA ILE A 207 10.26 17.54 14.10
C ILE A 207 10.21 19.05 14.39
N ASP A 208 10.28 19.42 15.66
CA ASP A 208 10.43 20.83 16.06
C ASP A 208 11.90 21.22 15.97
N GLU A 209 12.28 21.97 14.92
CA GLU A 209 13.65 22.42 14.71
C GLU A 209 14.09 23.53 15.69
N LYS A 210 13.20 24.01 16.58
CA LYS A 210 13.47 25.12 17.51
C LYS A 210 13.79 24.69 18.94
N LYS A 211 14.10 23.41 19.16
CA LYS A 211 14.58 22.90 20.46
C LYS A 211 16.07 22.58 20.46
#